data_AF-A0A090VE53-F1
#
_entry.id   AF-A0A090VE53-F1
#
_cell.length_a   1.000
_cell.length_b   1.000
_cell.length_c   1.000
_cell.angle_alpha   90.00
_cell.angle_beta   90.00
_cell.angle_gamma   90.00
#
_symmetry.space_group_name_H-M   'P 1'
#
loop_
_entity.id
_entity.type
_entity.pdbx_description
1 polymer ?
#
loop_
_entity_poly.entity_id
_entity_poly.type
_entity_poly.pdbx_seq_one_letter_code
_entity_poly.pdbx_strand_id
1 'polypeptide(L)'
;MLVKKKSFNRKKYVFVLFFLLVFRVFSFNGFAQNQEVLDIKAYLEQADEETIYPSEKQIEMLKNVIPNEVFQPAPKISDRVFWNEVAETESGKIYLKKALSYLAEAPEVPISDEIYRRANKEGNRTIYKPRYYNTMIRLEHFILAECLENKGRFVPQIKTYLRAIMDMKSWLHLIMTTETIVF
;
A
#
# COMPACT_ATOMS: atom_id res chain seq x y z
N MET A 1 -29.26 56.34 -9.93
CA MET A 1 -28.57 55.10 -9.50
C MET A 1 -27.15 55.14 -10.05
N LEU A 2 -26.16 55.63 -9.30
CA LEU A 2 -24.77 55.81 -9.76
C LEU A 2 -23.90 54.66 -9.24
N VAL A 3 -23.55 53.75 -10.14
CA VAL A 3 -22.68 52.59 -9.88
C VAL A 3 -21.22 53.07 -9.87
N LYS A 4 -20.55 52.95 -8.72
CA LYS A 4 -19.09 53.15 -8.59
C LYS A 4 -18.35 52.10 -9.42
N LYS A 5 -17.65 52.55 -10.48
CA LYS A 5 -16.76 51.69 -11.28
C LYS A 5 -15.48 51.41 -10.48
N LYS A 6 -15.28 50.17 -10.04
CA LYS A 6 -14.10 49.75 -9.28
C LYS A 6 -12.88 49.78 -10.21
N SER A 7 -11.93 50.66 -9.91
CA SER A 7 -10.67 50.82 -10.66
C SER A 7 -9.83 49.54 -10.58
N PHE A 8 -9.57 48.93 -11.73
CA PHE A 8 -8.85 47.67 -11.86
C PHE A 8 -7.33 47.93 -11.95
N ASN A 9 -6.60 47.64 -10.87
CA ASN A 9 -5.18 47.98 -10.77
C ASN A 9 -4.29 46.86 -11.35
N ARG A 10 -4.10 46.89 -12.67
CA ARG A 10 -3.37 45.89 -13.49
C ARG A 10 -1.97 45.55 -12.95
N LYS A 11 -1.27 46.50 -12.32
CA LYS A 11 0.08 46.27 -11.75
C LYS A 11 0.09 45.30 -10.57
N LYS A 12 -0.95 45.30 -9.72
CA LYS A 12 -1.07 44.35 -8.59
C LYS A 12 -1.26 42.92 -9.09
N TYR A 13 -2.06 42.73 -10.13
CA TYR A 13 -2.32 41.39 -10.69
C TYR A 13 -1.12 40.83 -11.45
N VAL A 14 -0.35 41.68 -12.15
CA VAL A 14 0.91 41.27 -12.77
C VAL A 14 1.94 40.82 -11.72
N PHE A 15 2.02 41.52 -10.59
CA PHE A 15 2.89 41.13 -9.48
C PHE A 15 2.46 39.80 -8.83
N VAL A 16 1.15 39.59 -8.65
CA VAL A 16 0.61 38.33 -8.12
C VAL A 16 0.83 37.16 -9.10
N LEU A 17 0.62 37.37 -10.40
CA LEU A 17 0.89 36.36 -11.43
C LEU A 17 2.38 36.01 -11.51
N PHE A 18 3.26 37.01 -11.38
CA PHE A 18 4.71 36.79 -11.32
C PHE A 18 5.11 36.00 -10.07
N PHE A 19 4.55 36.32 -8.91
CA PHE A 19 4.82 35.60 -7.66
C PHE A 19 4.34 34.15 -7.72
N LEU A 20 3.16 33.89 -8.31
CA LEU A 20 2.64 32.54 -8.54
C LEU A 20 3.50 31.73 -9.52
N LEU A 21 4.09 32.38 -10.53
CA LEU A 21 5.02 31.74 -11.46
C LEU A 21 6.35 31.37 -10.78
N VAL A 22 6.92 32.27 -9.98
CA VAL A 22 8.16 32.01 -9.22
C VAL A 22 7.96 30.92 -8.18
N PHE A 23 6.80 30.87 -7.51
CA PHE A 23 6.45 29.80 -6.58
C PHE A 23 6.35 28.43 -7.29
N ARG A 24 5.78 28.40 -8.51
CA ARG A 24 5.72 27.16 -9.31
C ARG A 24 7.09 26.65 -9.75
N VAL A 25 8.03 27.54 -10.06
CA VAL A 25 9.40 27.16 -10.46
C VAL A 25 10.21 26.61 -9.28
N PHE A 26 9.95 27.09 -8.05
CA PHE A 26 10.58 26.56 -6.84
C PHE A 26 9.98 25.22 -6.38
N SER A 27 8.70 24.96 -6.63
CA SER A 27 8.04 23.71 -6.21
C SER A 27 8.27 22.50 -7.12
N PHE A 28 8.97 22.65 -8.26
CA PHE A 28 9.19 21.57 -9.22
C PHE A 28 10.65 21.09 -9.34
N ASN A 29 11.55 21.53 -8.44
CA ASN A 29 12.96 21.10 -8.42
C ASN A 29 13.29 20.21 -7.22
N GLY A 30 12.53 19.15 -7.03
CA GLY A 30 12.93 17.96 -6.28
C GLY A 30 12.11 16.80 -6.85
N PHE A 31 12.64 15.74 -7.45
CA PHE A 31 13.85 14.99 -7.15
C PHE A 31 14.48 14.54 -8.48
N ALA A 32 15.58 15.16 -8.89
CA ALA A 32 16.49 14.55 -9.87
C ALA A 32 17.71 14.07 -9.08
N GLN A 33 17.50 13.03 -8.27
CA GLN A 33 18.62 12.34 -7.65
C GLN A 33 19.31 11.58 -8.77
N ASN A 34 20.55 11.95 -9.08
CA ASN A 34 21.39 11.27 -10.03
C ASN A 34 21.77 9.92 -9.40
N GLN A 35 20.84 8.95 -9.43
CA GLN A 35 21.08 7.62 -8.88
C GLN A 35 22.03 6.88 -9.82
N GLU A 36 23.12 6.36 -9.26
CA GLU A 36 23.94 5.37 -9.95
C GLU A 36 23.03 4.22 -10.41
N VAL A 37 22.96 4.00 -11.71
CA VAL A 37 22.13 2.94 -12.29
C VAL A 37 22.91 1.64 -12.18
N LEU A 38 22.30 0.61 -11.59
CA LEU A 38 22.91 -0.73 -11.50
C LEU A 38 23.12 -1.28 -12.91
N ASP A 39 24.37 -1.62 -13.26
CA ASP A 39 24.64 -2.42 -14.44
C ASP A 39 24.17 -3.86 -14.19
N ILE A 40 22.98 -4.16 -14.72
CA ILE A 40 22.33 -5.47 -14.56
C ILE A 40 23.16 -6.58 -15.21
N LYS A 41 23.86 -6.30 -16.32
CA LYS A 41 24.66 -7.32 -17.02
C LYS A 41 25.86 -7.71 -16.16
N ALA A 42 26.61 -6.72 -15.69
CA ALA A 42 27.74 -6.95 -14.79
C ALA A 42 27.29 -7.62 -13.48
N TYR A 43 26.13 -7.23 -12.95
CA TYR A 43 25.55 -7.86 -11.75
C TYR A 43 25.25 -9.35 -11.95
N LEU A 44 24.62 -9.71 -13.07
CA LEU A 44 24.29 -11.11 -13.37
C LEU A 44 25.53 -11.95 -13.69
N GLU A 45 26.59 -11.36 -14.26
CA GLU A 45 27.88 -12.04 -14.48
C GLU A 45 28.61 -12.40 -13.18
N GLN A 46 28.27 -11.78 -12.04
CA GLN A 46 28.82 -12.13 -10.73
C GLN A 46 27.96 -13.18 -9.98
N ALA A 47 26.93 -13.74 -10.62
CA ALA A 47 26.13 -14.81 -10.04
C ALA A 47 26.94 -16.12 -9.98
N ASP A 48 26.71 -16.90 -8.93
CA ASP A 48 27.24 -18.25 -8.78
C ASP A 48 26.14 -19.25 -9.15
N GLU A 49 26.43 -20.18 -10.05
CA GLU A 49 25.47 -21.20 -10.51
C GLU A 49 25.05 -22.18 -9.40
N GLU A 50 25.86 -22.32 -8.35
CA GLU A 50 25.60 -23.24 -7.24
C GLU A 50 24.74 -22.61 -6.12
N THR A 51 24.51 -21.29 -6.15
CA THR A 51 23.76 -20.59 -5.10
C THR A 51 22.55 -19.82 -5.63
N ILE A 52 21.47 -19.79 -4.83
CA ILE A 52 20.21 -19.10 -5.18
C ILE A 52 20.19 -17.66 -4.66
N TYR A 53 21.13 -17.30 -3.77
CA TYR A 53 21.21 -15.97 -3.17
C TYR A 53 22.36 -15.14 -3.79
N PRO A 54 22.30 -13.80 -3.71
CA PRO A 54 23.33 -12.95 -4.31
C PRO A 54 24.73 -13.20 -3.71
N SER A 55 25.76 -13.21 -4.56
CA SER A 55 27.16 -13.27 -4.14
C SER A 55 27.59 -12.00 -3.38
N GLU A 56 28.72 -12.06 -2.67
CA GLU A 56 29.26 -10.89 -1.95
C GLU A 56 29.43 -9.67 -2.87
N LYS A 57 29.95 -9.89 -4.08
CA LYS A 57 30.09 -8.82 -5.09
C LYS A 57 28.75 -8.26 -5.53
N GLN A 58 27.75 -9.11 -5.74
CA GLN A 58 26.40 -8.67 -6.08
C GLN A 58 25.81 -7.81 -4.94
N ILE A 59 26.02 -8.19 -3.68
CA ILE A 59 25.59 -7.40 -2.52
C ILE A 59 26.29 -6.04 -2.48
N GLU A 60 27.60 -5.98 -2.77
CA GLU A 60 28.34 -4.71 -2.85
C GLU A 60 27.78 -3.79 -3.94
N MET A 61 27.48 -4.33 -5.12
CA MET A 61 26.85 -3.58 -6.20
C MET A 61 25.48 -3.04 -5.80
N LEU A 62 24.68 -3.82 -5.06
CA LEU A 62 23.36 -3.41 -4.58
C LEU A 62 23.42 -2.27 -3.56
N LYS A 63 24.43 -2.26 -2.68
CA LYS A 63 24.58 -1.20 -1.65
C LYS A 63 24.65 0.21 -2.26
N ASN A 64 25.20 0.36 -3.46
CA ASN A 64 25.32 1.66 -4.13
C ASN A 64 23.99 2.16 -4.73
N VAL A 65 23.03 1.26 -4.95
CA VAL A 65 21.76 1.58 -5.64
C VAL A 65 20.53 1.48 -4.75
N ILE A 66 20.66 0.85 -3.57
CA ILE A 66 19.58 0.81 -2.57
C ILE A 66 19.31 2.24 -2.07
N PRO A 67 18.06 2.72 -2.14
CA PRO A 67 17.70 4.00 -1.56
C PRO A 67 18.00 4.04 -0.06
N ASN A 68 18.62 5.13 0.41
CA ASN A 68 18.84 5.36 1.84
C ASN A 68 17.53 5.60 2.61
N GLU A 69 16.47 5.99 1.89
CA GLU A 69 15.16 6.23 2.47
C GLU A 69 14.36 4.93 2.54
N VAL A 70 13.65 4.74 3.65
CA VAL A 70 12.73 3.62 3.81
C VAL A 70 11.57 3.82 2.84
N PHE A 71 11.34 2.84 1.97
CA PHE A 71 10.16 2.82 1.12
C PHE A 71 8.88 2.87 1.97
N GLN A 72 8.05 3.89 1.76
CA GLN A 72 6.75 4.04 2.42
C GLN A 72 5.64 4.12 1.35
N PRO A 73 4.82 3.06 1.18
CA PRO A 73 3.80 3.02 0.13
C PRO A 73 2.64 4.00 0.38
N ALA A 74 2.49 4.49 1.61
CA ALA A 74 1.49 5.47 1.99
C ALA A 74 2.05 6.45 3.04
N PRO A 75 1.53 7.68 3.12
CA PRO A 75 1.90 8.62 4.17
C PRO A 75 1.66 8.07 5.57
N LYS A 76 2.48 8.50 6.54
CA LYS A 76 2.30 8.15 7.95
C LYS A 76 0.90 8.55 8.42
N ILE A 77 0.30 7.79 9.34
CA ILE A 77 -1.00 8.13 9.93
C ILE A 77 -1.01 9.51 10.63
N SER A 78 0.17 9.97 11.06
CA SER A 78 0.37 11.30 11.65
C SER A 78 0.23 12.46 10.64
N ASP A 79 0.31 12.20 9.33
CA ASP A 79 0.07 13.21 8.30
C ASP A 79 -1.44 13.47 8.16
N ARG A 80 -1.96 14.25 9.11
CA ARG A 80 -3.39 14.54 9.17
C ARG A 80 -3.86 15.41 8.02
N VAL A 81 -3.00 16.21 7.40
CA VAL A 81 -3.41 17.03 6.25
C VAL A 81 -3.79 16.11 5.10
N PHE A 82 -2.89 15.19 4.73
CA PHE A 82 -3.15 14.20 3.69
C PHE A 82 -4.39 13.37 3.99
N TRP A 83 -4.47 12.76 5.18
CA TRP A 83 -5.58 11.86 5.50
C TRP A 83 -6.93 12.57 5.61
N ASN A 84 -6.97 13.82 6.06
CA ASN A 84 -8.20 14.61 6.08
C ASN A 84 -8.65 14.96 4.65
N GLU A 85 -7.74 15.29 3.73
CA GLU A 85 -8.07 15.51 2.32
C GLU A 85 -8.65 14.25 1.69
N VAL A 86 -8.04 13.08 1.92
CA VAL A 86 -8.56 11.80 1.42
C VAL A 86 -9.92 11.48 2.05
N ALA A 87 -10.11 11.73 3.34
CA ALA A 87 -11.39 11.49 4.02
C ALA A 87 -12.54 12.35 3.47
N GLU A 88 -12.25 13.51 2.88
CA GLU A 88 -13.27 14.36 2.25
C GLU A 88 -13.66 13.93 0.84
N THR A 89 -12.85 13.09 0.19
CA THR A 89 -13.19 12.53 -1.13
C THR A 89 -14.37 11.57 -1.04
N GLU A 90 -15.09 11.42 -2.15
CA GLU A 90 -16.20 10.47 -2.24
C GLU A 90 -15.72 9.02 -2.01
N SER A 91 -14.55 8.67 -2.56
CA SER A 91 -13.95 7.35 -2.34
C SER A 91 -13.62 7.12 -0.86
N GLY A 92 -13.02 8.09 -0.17
CA GLY A 92 -12.75 8.01 1.27
C GLY A 92 -14.02 7.82 2.10
N LYS A 93 -15.09 8.55 1.78
CA LYS A 93 -16.42 8.42 2.43
C LYS A 93 -17.04 7.05 2.20
N ILE A 94 -16.98 6.53 0.97
CA ILE A 94 -17.45 5.17 0.64
C ILE A 94 -16.66 4.12 1.42
N TYR A 95 -15.33 4.25 1.46
CA TYR A 95 -14.44 3.30 2.14
C TYR A 95 -14.72 3.26 3.65
N LEU A 96 -14.86 4.43 4.27
CA LEU A 96 -15.23 4.55 5.69
C LEU A 96 -16.62 3.94 5.97
N LYS A 97 -17.63 4.23 5.14
CA LYS A 97 -18.97 3.64 5.27
C LYS A 97 -18.93 2.12 5.17
N LYS A 98 -18.12 1.59 4.27
CA LYS A 98 -17.95 0.14 4.08
C LYS A 98 -17.27 -0.50 5.28
N ALA A 99 -16.20 0.11 5.81
CA ALA A 99 -15.55 -0.34 7.03
C ALA A 99 -16.51 -0.35 8.23
N LEU A 100 -17.34 0.69 8.38
CA LEU A 100 -18.38 0.74 9.42
C LEU A 100 -19.38 -0.41 9.29
N SER A 101 -19.80 -0.75 8.07
CA SER A 101 -20.71 -1.89 7.83
C SER A 101 -20.12 -3.25 8.21
N TYR A 102 -18.79 -3.35 8.29
CA TYR A 102 -18.09 -4.59 8.65
C TYR A 102 -17.79 -4.75 10.14
N LEU A 103 -18.08 -3.74 10.98
CA LEU A 103 -17.68 -3.79 12.41
C LEU A 103 -18.26 -4.98 13.19
N ALA A 104 -19.40 -5.53 12.76
CA ALA A 104 -20.04 -6.69 13.39
C ALA A 104 -19.52 -8.03 12.83
N GLU A 105 -18.76 -8.00 11.73
CA GLU A 105 -18.27 -9.20 11.07
C GLU A 105 -17.05 -9.76 11.80
N ALA A 106 -16.99 -11.09 11.91
CA ALA A 106 -15.82 -11.80 12.38
C ALA A 106 -14.91 -12.18 11.20
N PRO A 107 -13.61 -12.43 11.44
CA PRO A 107 -12.77 -13.08 10.45
C PRO A 107 -13.32 -14.48 10.13
N GLU A 108 -13.20 -14.90 8.88
CA GLU A 108 -13.66 -16.23 8.40
C GLU A 108 -12.50 -17.25 8.36
N VAL A 109 -11.37 -16.86 8.93
CA VAL A 109 -10.15 -17.66 9.15
C VAL A 109 -9.88 -17.77 10.66
N PRO A 110 -9.09 -18.74 11.14
CA PRO A 110 -8.34 -19.76 10.38
C PRO A 110 -9.26 -20.77 9.69
N ILE A 111 -8.85 -21.21 8.49
CA ILE A 111 -9.53 -22.29 7.77
C ILE A 111 -9.08 -23.63 8.37
N SER A 112 -10.02 -24.53 8.63
CA SER A 112 -9.68 -25.84 9.21
C SER A 112 -8.93 -26.74 8.24
N ASP A 113 -8.09 -27.63 8.78
CA ASP A 113 -7.34 -28.63 7.99
C ASP A 113 -8.25 -29.51 7.15
N GLU A 114 -9.46 -29.80 7.65
CA GLU A 114 -10.45 -30.58 6.92
C GLU A 114 -10.84 -29.90 5.61
N ILE A 115 -11.09 -28.59 5.64
CA ILE A 115 -11.42 -27.80 4.46
C ILE A 115 -10.23 -27.78 3.49
N TYR A 116 -9.00 -27.59 3.97
CA TYR A 116 -7.81 -27.63 3.12
C TYR A 116 -7.59 -29.01 2.47
N ARG A 117 -7.69 -30.08 3.25
CA ARG A 117 -7.55 -31.46 2.75
C ARG A 117 -8.61 -31.78 1.70
N ARG A 118 -9.86 -31.37 1.93
CA ARG A 118 -10.94 -31.53 0.96
C ARG A 118 -10.67 -30.76 -0.32
N ALA A 119 -10.27 -29.49 -0.21
CA ALA A 119 -9.94 -28.65 -1.37
C ALA A 119 -8.83 -29.26 -2.23
N ASN A 120 -7.81 -29.84 -1.60
CA ASN A 120 -6.70 -30.49 -2.31
C ASN A 120 -7.14 -31.80 -2.97
N LYS A 121 -7.91 -32.63 -2.25
CA LYS A 121 -8.41 -33.92 -2.77
C LYS A 121 -9.35 -33.73 -3.96
N GLU A 122 -10.23 -32.74 -3.89
CA GLU A 122 -11.23 -32.47 -4.93
C GLU A 122 -10.71 -31.51 -6.01
N GLY A 123 -9.52 -30.92 -5.83
CA GLY A 123 -9.01 -29.85 -6.70
C GLY A 123 -9.85 -28.56 -6.64
N ASN A 124 -10.76 -28.42 -5.67
CA ASN A 124 -11.71 -27.32 -5.60
C ASN A 124 -11.33 -26.28 -4.53
N ARG A 125 -10.67 -25.20 -4.96
CA ARG A 125 -10.26 -24.10 -4.07
C ARG A 125 -11.39 -23.14 -3.70
N THR A 126 -12.54 -23.19 -4.37
CA THR A 126 -13.65 -22.24 -4.14
C THR A 126 -14.23 -22.38 -2.72
N ILE A 127 -14.01 -23.50 -2.04
CA ILE A 127 -14.56 -23.77 -0.72
C ILE A 127 -13.91 -22.98 0.42
N TYR A 128 -12.68 -22.50 0.24
CA TYR A 128 -11.96 -21.72 1.27
C TYR A 128 -11.53 -20.33 0.77
N LYS A 129 -11.34 -20.18 -0.54
CA LYS A 129 -10.84 -18.94 -1.15
C LYS A 129 -11.66 -17.72 -0.72
N PRO A 130 -13.01 -17.70 -0.82
CA PRO A 130 -13.80 -16.53 -0.42
C PRO A 130 -13.62 -16.14 1.06
N ARG A 131 -13.53 -17.12 1.97
CA ARG A 131 -13.33 -16.88 3.41
C ARG A 131 -12.04 -16.11 3.69
N TYR A 132 -10.97 -16.52 3.01
CA TYR A 132 -9.69 -15.84 3.07
C TYR A 132 -9.79 -14.40 2.53
N TYR A 133 -10.30 -14.22 1.31
CA TYR A 133 -10.40 -12.89 0.69
C TYR A 133 -11.33 -11.95 1.45
N ASN A 134 -12.47 -12.43 1.95
CA ASN A 134 -13.39 -11.66 2.76
C ASN A 134 -12.68 -11.14 4.02
N THR A 135 -11.88 -11.99 4.68
CA THR A 135 -11.10 -11.58 5.85
C THR A 135 -10.09 -10.49 5.50
N MET A 136 -9.33 -10.67 4.40
CA MET A 136 -8.32 -9.70 3.98
C MET A 136 -8.94 -8.37 3.55
N ILE A 137 -10.02 -8.40 2.77
CA ILE A 137 -10.75 -7.20 2.32
C ILE A 137 -11.29 -6.43 3.52
N ARG A 138 -11.91 -7.11 4.49
CA ARG A 138 -12.43 -6.45 5.70
C ARG A 138 -11.29 -5.84 6.54
N LEU A 139 -10.16 -6.53 6.69
CA LEU A 139 -8.98 -5.98 7.38
C LEU A 139 -8.42 -4.73 6.69
N GLU A 140 -8.29 -4.75 5.36
CA GLU A 140 -7.88 -3.58 4.56
C GLU A 140 -8.80 -2.38 4.83
N HIS A 141 -10.11 -2.63 4.85
CA HIS A 141 -11.12 -1.62 5.17
C HIS A 141 -10.94 -1.02 6.56
N PHE A 142 -10.67 -1.84 7.57
CA PHE A 142 -10.43 -1.36 8.93
C PHE A 142 -9.14 -0.53 9.04
N ILE A 143 -8.05 -0.97 8.41
CA ILE A 143 -6.77 -0.25 8.46
C ILE A 143 -6.89 1.12 7.80
N LEU A 144 -7.42 1.18 6.57
CA LEU A 144 -7.57 2.45 5.87
C LEU A 144 -8.59 3.37 6.55
N ALA A 145 -9.70 2.83 7.06
CA ALA A 145 -10.66 3.63 7.82
C ALA A 145 -10.05 4.22 9.10
N GLU A 146 -9.17 3.48 9.78
CA GLU A 146 -8.41 4.01 10.91
C GLU A 146 -7.45 5.13 10.47
N CYS A 147 -6.80 5.02 9.30
CA CYS A 147 -6.01 6.13 8.76
C CYS A 147 -6.87 7.38 8.47
N LEU A 148 -8.05 7.19 7.89
CA LEU A 148 -8.98 8.28 7.56
C LEU A 148 -9.46 9.01 8.82
N GLU A 149 -9.94 8.30 9.86
CA GLU A 149 -10.53 8.95 11.03
C GLU A 149 -9.57 9.14 12.23
N ASN A 150 -8.62 8.23 12.44
CA ASN A 150 -7.66 8.17 13.55
C ASN A 150 -8.31 8.38 14.93
N LYS A 151 -9.32 7.55 15.23
CA LYS A 151 -10.13 7.60 16.48
C LYS A 151 -10.00 6.33 17.32
N GLY A 152 -9.25 5.34 16.87
CA GLY A 152 -9.07 4.05 17.51
C GLY A 152 -10.27 3.11 17.39
N ARG A 153 -11.33 3.48 16.64
CA ARG A 153 -12.57 2.68 16.55
C ARG A 153 -12.33 1.32 15.91
N PHE A 154 -11.44 1.26 14.92
CA PHE A 154 -11.20 0.04 14.14
C PHE A 154 -10.07 -0.79 14.73
N VAL A 155 -9.23 -0.22 15.62
CA VAL A 155 -8.11 -0.91 16.27
C VAL A 155 -8.49 -2.24 16.93
N PRO A 156 -9.62 -2.39 17.66
CA PRO A 156 -10.02 -3.68 18.20
C PRO A 156 -10.23 -4.74 17.11
N GLN A 157 -10.91 -4.40 16.02
CA GLN A 157 -11.15 -5.32 14.91
C GLN A 157 -9.86 -5.64 14.14
N ILE A 158 -8.99 -4.65 13.92
CA ILE A 158 -7.66 -4.88 13.32
C ILE A 158 -6.90 -5.94 14.13
N LYS A 159 -6.87 -5.82 15.46
CA LYS A 159 -6.22 -6.81 16.34
C LYS A 159 -6.84 -8.20 16.22
N THR A 160 -8.17 -8.30 16.20
CA THR A 160 -8.89 -9.57 16.04
C THR A 160 -8.54 -10.24 14.71
N TYR A 161 -8.57 -9.49 13.61
CA TYR A 161 -8.29 -10.00 12.28
C TYR A 161 -6.82 -10.39 12.10
N LEU A 162 -5.88 -9.58 12.60
CA LEU A 162 -4.46 -9.93 12.56
C LEU A 162 -4.18 -11.23 13.33
N ARG A 163 -4.78 -11.42 14.51
CA ARG A 163 -4.65 -12.69 15.25
C ARG A 163 -5.18 -13.88 14.46
N ALA A 164 -6.39 -13.75 13.91
CA ALA A 164 -6.98 -14.82 13.11
C ALA A 164 -6.12 -15.21 11.90
N ILE A 165 -5.47 -14.23 11.26
CA ILE A 165 -4.53 -14.47 10.14
C ILE A 165 -3.25 -15.15 10.65
N MET A 166 -2.68 -14.67 11.77
CA MET A 166 -1.48 -15.28 12.36
C MET A 166 -1.73 -16.72 12.82
N ASP A 167 -2.96 -17.03 13.24
CA ASP A 167 -3.39 -18.38 13.64
C ASP A 167 -3.61 -19.33 12.45
N MET A 168 -3.53 -18.83 11.20
CA MET A 168 -3.58 -19.68 10.03
C MET A 168 -2.34 -20.58 9.95
N LYS A 169 -2.55 -21.87 9.73
CA LYS A 169 -1.46 -22.87 9.61
C LYS A 169 -0.59 -22.72 8.35
N SER A 170 -1.13 -22.07 7.30
CA SER A 170 -0.38 -21.77 6.09
C SER A 170 -0.65 -20.34 5.66
N TRP A 171 0.43 -19.58 5.45
CA TRP A 171 0.40 -18.25 4.85
C TRP A 171 0.73 -18.31 3.35
N LEU A 172 1.18 -19.47 2.88
CA LEU A 172 1.35 -19.76 1.47
C LEU A 172 0.00 -20.19 0.89
N HIS A 173 -0.39 -19.54 -0.19
CA HIS A 173 -1.38 -20.09 -1.10
C HIS A 173 -0.81 -21.42 -1.61
N LEU A 174 -1.40 -22.56 -1.25
CA LEU A 174 -1.02 -23.87 -1.79
C LEU A 174 -1.12 -23.82 -3.33
N ILE A 175 0.01 -23.69 -4.00
CA ILE A 175 0.12 -23.93 -5.43
C ILE A 175 0.09 -25.44 -5.56
N MET A 176 -1.08 -25.97 -5.92
CA MET A 176 -1.18 -27.30 -6.52
C MET A 176 -0.49 -27.18 -7.88
N THR A 177 0.81 -27.42 -7.95
CA THR A 177 1.34 -28.00 -9.18
C THR A 177 0.84 -29.44 -9.16
N THR A 178 -0.01 -29.80 -10.11
CA THR A 178 -0.37 -31.20 -10.37
C THR A 178 0.80 -31.99 -10.96
N GLU A 179 2.01 -31.41 -10.96
CA GLU A 179 3.25 -32.05 -11.35
C GLU A 179 4.26 -31.83 -10.22
N THR A 180 4.50 -32.92 -9.49
CA THR A 180 5.79 -33.34 -8.95
C THR A 180 6.83 -32.24 -8.73
N ILE A 181 6.91 -31.71 -7.50
CA ILE A 181 8.18 -31.21 -6.96
C ILE A 181 8.71 -32.31 -6.04
N VAL A 182 9.58 -33.15 -6.58
CA VAL A 182 10.52 -33.94 -5.77
C VAL A 182 11.61 -32.95 -5.34
N PHE A 183 11.83 -32.84 -4.03
CA PHE A 183 13.05 -32.24 -3.48
C PHE A 183 14.23 -33.16 -3.74
#